data_AF-A0A4Q5RII6-F1
#
_entry.id   AF-A0A4Q5RII6-F1
#
_cell.length_a   1.000
_cell.length_b   1.000
_cell.length_c   1.000
_cell.angle_alpha   90.00
_cell.angle_beta   90.00
_cell.angle_gamma   90.00
#
_symmetry.space_group_name_H-M   'P 1'
#
loop_
_entity.id
_entity.type
_entity.pdbx_description
1 polymer ?
#
loop_
_entity_poly.entity_id
_entity_poly.type
_entity_poly.pdbx_seq_one_letter_code
_entity_poly.pdbx_strand_id
1 'polypeptide(L)'
;MFKRNNLRLGLLLGFLAPVLSVFGYYFIKFYPTFSFGEFMSGLRSNKALITAMTIPCLLLNIVLFTIYINSKKDQTAKGIFAITLVYAIVSLLVKFTA
;
A
#
# COMPACT_ATOMS: atom_id res chain seq x y z
N MET A 1 0.83 2.22 27.79
CA MET A 1 2.13 2.92 27.62
C MET A 1 2.80 2.63 26.26
N PHE A 2 2.07 2.68 25.13
CA PHE A 2 2.66 2.49 23.79
C PHE A 2 2.68 3.82 23.01
N LYS A 3 3.46 4.80 23.50
CA LYS A 3 3.79 6.04 22.77
C LYS A 3 4.91 5.79 21.74
N ARG A 4 4.76 4.80 20.84
CA ARG A 4 5.68 4.68 19.70
C ARG A 4 5.25 5.68 18.63
N ASN A 5 5.66 6.93 18.80
CA ASN A 5 5.51 8.01 17.83
C ASN A 5 6.82 8.17 17.06
N ASN A 6 7.16 7.19 16.24
CA ASN A 6 8.45 7.09 15.59
C ASN A 6 8.26 7.11 14.08
N LEU A 7 8.98 7.99 13.40
CA LEU A 7 8.93 8.12 11.95
C LEU A 7 9.26 6.79 11.23
N ARG A 8 10.21 6.01 11.77
CA ARG A 8 10.56 4.66 11.28
C ARG A 8 9.37 3.70 11.28
N LEU A 9 8.52 3.76 12.30
CA LEU A 9 7.33 2.92 12.39
C LEU A 9 6.31 3.34 11.32
N GLY A 10 6.17 4.65 11.08
CA GLY A 10 5.33 5.17 10.00
C GLY A 10 5.78 4.72 8.62
N LEU A 11 7.09 4.80 8.35
CA LEU A 11 7.68 4.32 7.09
C LEU A 11 7.43 2.81 6.88
N LEU A 12 7.67 2.01 7.92
CA LEU A 12 7.41 0.57 7.88
C LEU A 12 5.94 0.26 7.60
N LEU A 13 5.02 0.94 8.30
CA LEU A 13 3.58 0.71 8.13
C LEU A 13 3.08 1.13 6.74
N GLY A 14 3.52 2.27 6.22
CA GLY A 14 3.10 2.71 4.89
C GLY A 14 3.70 1.88 3.75
N PHE A 15 4.78 1.15 4.00
CA PHE A 15 5.30 0.11 3.10
C PHE A 15 4.55 -1.22 3.25
N LEU A 16 4.26 -1.64 4.48
CA LEU A 16 3.57 -2.91 4.78
C LEU A 16 2.13 -2.90 4.29
N ALA A 17 1.44 -1.76 4.34
CA ALA A 17 0.06 -1.63 3.92
C ALA A 17 -0.18 -2.08 2.45
N PRO A 18 0.58 -1.58 1.46
CA PRO A 18 0.56 -2.09 0.08
C PRO A 18 0.72 -3.61 -0.02
N VAL A 19 1.68 -4.16 0.72
CA VAL A 19 2.00 -5.60 0.70
C VAL A 19 0.81 -6.39 1.24
N LEU A 20 0.25 -5.97 2.38
CA LEU A 20 -0.94 -6.59 2.96
C LEU A 20 -2.16 -6.49 2.03
N SER A 21 -2.34 -5.37 1.33
CA SER A 21 -3.42 -5.23 0.34
C SER A 21 -3.27 -6.21 -0.83
N VAL A 22 -2.05 -6.41 -1.33
CA VAL A 22 -1.76 -7.36 -2.42
C VAL A 22 -2.09 -8.79 -2.00
N PHE A 23 -1.56 -9.22 -0.85
CA PHE A 23 -1.81 -10.56 -0.33
C PHE A 23 -3.29 -10.76 0.03
N GLY A 24 -3.91 -9.77 0.69
CA GLY A 24 -5.33 -9.81 1.01
C GLY A 24 -6.21 -9.97 -0.23
N TYR A 25 -5.92 -9.22 -1.30
CA TYR A 25 -6.66 -9.34 -2.56
C TYR A 25 -6.50 -10.71 -3.22
N TYR A 26 -5.27 -11.26 -3.21
CA TYR A 26 -5.00 -12.61 -3.70
C TYR A 26 -5.79 -13.67 -2.91
N PHE A 27 -5.72 -13.66 -1.58
CA PHE A 27 -6.38 -14.65 -0.74
C PHE A 27 -7.92 -14.57 -0.79
N ILE A 28 -8.48 -13.38 -0.98
CA ILE A 28 -9.94 -13.21 -1.03
C ILE A 28 -10.52 -13.62 -2.39
N LYS A 29 -9.81 -13.32 -3.50
CA LYS A 29 -10.40 -13.41 -4.84
C LYS A 29 -9.84 -14.53 -5.72
N PHE A 30 -8.59 -14.92 -5.51
CA PHE A 30 -7.87 -15.84 -6.39
C PHE A 30 -7.52 -17.16 -5.72
N TYR A 31 -7.34 -17.18 -4.40
CA TYR A 31 -7.14 -18.42 -3.66
C TYR A 31 -8.47 -19.18 -3.49
N PRO A 32 -8.53 -20.50 -3.69
CA PRO A 32 -7.44 -21.41 -4.09
C PRO A 32 -7.31 -21.63 -5.61
N THR A 33 -8.17 -21.02 -6.43
CA THR A 33 -8.30 -21.29 -7.88
C THR A 33 -7.04 -20.99 -8.69
N PHE A 34 -6.28 -19.95 -8.33
CA PHE A 34 -5.07 -19.55 -9.04
C PHE A 34 -3.86 -19.55 -8.11
N SER A 35 -2.73 -20.05 -8.62
CA SER A 35 -1.45 -19.96 -7.91
C SER A 35 -0.96 -18.50 -7.84
N PHE A 36 -0.10 -18.18 -6.87
CA PHE A 36 0.47 -16.85 -6.76
C PHE A 36 1.28 -16.44 -8.00
N GLY A 37 1.91 -17.42 -8.68
CA GLY A 37 2.63 -17.20 -9.93
C GLY A 37 1.70 -16.77 -11.09
N GLU A 38 0.56 -17.45 -11.24
CA GLU A 38 -0.46 -17.09 -12.23
C GLU A 38 -1.10 -15.75 -11.95
N PHE A 39 -1.37 -15.45 -10.67
CA PHE A 39 -1.84 -14.13 -10.25
C PHE A 39 -0.85 -13.03 -10.65
N MET A 40 0.44 -13.22 -10.39
CA MET A 40 1.48 -12.24 -10.75
C MET A 40 1.62 -12.06 -12.27
N SER A 41 1.49 -13.14 -13.04
CA SER A 41 1.48 -13.09 -14.51
C SER A 41 0.24 -12.34 -15.02
N GLY A 42 -0.93 -12.64 -14.46
CA GLY A 42 -2.19 -11.96 -14.77
C GLY A 42 -2.15 -10.47 -14.44
N LEU A 43 -1.47 -10.09 -13.35
CA LEU A 43 -1.27 -8.68 -12.99
C LEU A 43 -0.54 -7.89 -14.08
N ARG A 44 0.53 -8.47 -14.62
CA ARG A 44 1.35 -7.80 -15.64
C ARG A 44 0.61 -7.69 -16.98
N SER A 45 -0.20 -8.69 -17.29
CA SER A 45 -0.94 -8.76 -18.56
C SER A 45 -2.24 -7.94 -18.56
N ASN A 46 -2.82 -7.65 -17.39
CA ASN A 46 -4.11 -6.98 -17.28
C ASN A 46 -4.04 -5.67 -16.50
N LYS A 47 -4.02 -4.54 -17.22
CA LYS A 47 -4.02 -3.19 -16.64
C LYS A 47 -5.21 -2.93 -15.71
N ALA A 48 -6.38 -3.54 -15.96
CA ALA A 48 -7.54 -3.37 -15.09
C ALA A 48 -7.33 -4.04 -13.71
N LEU A 49 -6.61 -5.17 -13.65
CA LEU A 49 -6.24 -5.82 -12.38
C LEU A 49 -5.27 -4.95 -11.57
N ILE A 50 -4.30 -4.30 -12.24
CA ILE A 50 -3.38 -3.36 -11.58
C ILE A 50 -4.15 -2.20 -10.93
N THR A 51 -5.08 -1.58 -11.68
CA THR A 51 -5.94 -0.51 -11.14
C THR A 51 -6.80 -1.01 -9.98
N ALA A 52 -7.42 -2.19 -10.13
CA ALA A 52 -8.26 -2.79 -9.09
C ALA A 52 -7.49 -3.09 -7.80
N MET A 53 -6.19 -3.37 -7.87
CA MET A 53 -5.32 -3.55 -6.70
C MET A 53 -4.75 -2.25 -6.12
N THR A 54 -4.60 -1.23 -6.96
CA THR A 54 -4.09 0.07 -6.51
C THR A 54 -5.07 0.76 -5.57
N ILE A 55 -6.38 0.63 -5.83
CA ILE A 55 -7.45 1.22 -4.99
C ILE A 55 -7.37 0.76 -3.52
N PRO A 56 -7.42 -0.55 -3.19
CA PRO A 56 -7.36 -1.00 -1.80
C PRO A 56 -6.02 -0.66 -1.13
N CYS A 57 -4.92 -0.62 -1.88
CA CYS A 57 -3.60 -0.20 -1.40
C CYS A 57 -3.61 1.27 -0.95
N LEU A 58 -4.13 2.17 -1.78
CA LEU A 58 -4.27 3.60 -1.45
C LEU A 58 -5.25 3.81 -0.29
N LEU A 59 -6.37 3.09 -0.29
CA LEU A 59 -7.37 3.15 0.78
C LEU A 59 -6.75 2.74 2.13
N LEU A 60 -6.02 1.63 2.20
CA LEU A 60 -5.39 1.17 3.43
C LEU A 60 -4.40 2.20 3.99
N ASN A 61 -3.61 2.83 3.11
CA ASN A 61 -2.68 3.88 3.50
C ASN A 61 -3.40 5.13 4.05
N ILE A 62 -4.50 5.56 3.44
CA ILE A 62 -5.32 6.67 3.92
C ILE A 62 -5.94 6.33 5.28
N VAL A 63 -6.48 5.12 5.44
CA VAL A 63 -7.06 4.64 6.70
C VAL A 63 -6.00 4.64 7.82
N LEU A 64 -4.83 4.07 7.57
CA LEU A 64 -3.73 4.07 8.53
C LEU A 64 -3.29 5.50 8.88
N PHE A 65 -3.07 6.35 7.88
CA PHE A 65 -2.74 7.75 8.09
C PHE A 65 -3.77 8.44 9.00
N THR A 66 -5.06 8.23 8.72
CA THR A 66 -6.18 8.82 9.47
C THR A 66 -6.23 8.34 10.92
N ILE A 67 -6.01 7.05 11.16
CA ILE A 67 -5.97 6.49 12.51
C ILE A 67 -4.80 7.10 13.30
N TYR A 68 -3.61 7.18 12.70
CA TYR A 68 -2.42 7.66 13.38
C TYR A 68 -2.44 9.17 13.63
N ILE A 69 -3.00 9.97 12.73
CA ILE A 69 -3.12 11.43 12.93
C ILE A 69 -4.18 11.75 13.99
N ASN A 70 -5.34 11.08 13.98
CA ASN A 70 -6.35 11.25 15.03
C ASN A 70 -5.86 10.77 16.41
N SER A 71 -4.95 9.79 16.44
CA SER A 71 -4.30 9.33 17.67
C SER A 71 -3.20 10.26 18.20
N LYS A 72 -3.00 11.45 17.60
CA LYS A 72 -1.91 12.39 17.90
C LYS A 72 -0.51 11.75 17.80
N LYS A 73 -0.33 10.81 16.87
CA LYS A 73 0.96 10.14 16.58
C LYS A 73 1.56 10.72 15.30
N ASP A 74 1.85 12.01 15.34
CA ASP A 74 2.17 12.81 14.16
C ASP A 74 3.45 12.36 13.43
N GLN A 75 4.45 11.84 14.15
CA GLN A 75 5.70 11.34 13.52
C GLN A 75 5.43 10.07 12.72
N THR A 76 4.58 9.19 13.25
CA THR A 76 4.16 7.97 12.54
C THR A 76 3.30 8.34 11.33
N ALA A 77 2.34 9.25 11.48
CA ALA A 77 1.51 9.72 10.37
C ALA A 77 2.36 10.37 9.26
N LYS A 78 3.36 11.18 9.61
CA LYS A 78 4.34 11.74 8.66
C LYS A 78 5.10 10.66 7.91
N GLY A 79 5.53 9.58 8.59
CA GLY A 79 6.20 8.45 7.94
C GLY A 79 5.31 7.74 6.91
N ILE A 80 4.05 7.46 7.26
CA ILE A 80 3.07 6.85 6.34
C ILE A 80 2.82 7.75 5.13
N PHE A 81 2.65 9.05 5.36
CA PHE A 81 2.44 10.01 4.29
C PHE A 81 3.68 10.13 3.38
N ALA A 82 4.88 10.19 3.96
CA ALA A 82 6.13 10.31 3.22
C ALA A 82 6.33 9.14 2.23
N ILE A 83 6.13 7.90 2.67
CA ILE A 83 6.29 6.75 1.77
C ILE A 83 5.20 6.72 0.69
N THR A 84 3.98 7.13 1.01
CA THR A 84 2.88 7.26 0.03
C THR A 84 3.23 8.30 -1.04
N LEU A 85 3.82 9.43 -0.63
CA LEU A 85 4.27 10.47 -1.56
C LEU A 85 5.41 9.97 -2.47
N VAL A 86 6.36 9.22 -1.91
CA VAL A 86 7.44 8.59 -2.71
C VAL A 86 6.86 7.67 -3.77
N TYR A 87 5.89 6.81 -3.41
CA TYR A 87 5.22 5.94 -4.39
C TYR A 87 4.47 6.73 -5.47
N ALA A 88 3.78 7.81 -5.09
CA ALA A 88 3.08 8.66 -6.03
C ALA A 88 4.05 9.32 -7.03
N ILE A 89 5.18 9.85 -6.54
CA ILE A 89 6.21 10.45 -7.38
C ILE A 89 6.83 9.40 -8.32
N VAL A 90 7.21 8.22 -7.80
CA VAL A 90 7.77 7.14 -8.62
C VAL A 90 6.77 6.70 -9.69
N SER A 91 5.49 6.55 -9.35
CA SER A 91 4.43 6.20 -10.30
C SER A 91 4.26 7.25 -11.40
N LEU A 92 4.29 8.54 -11.03
CA LEU A 92 4.26 9.64 -12.00
C LEU A 92 5.49 9.62 -12.91
N LEU A 93 6.69 9.47 -12.35
CA LEU A 93 7.93 9.39 -13.13
C LEU A 93 7.85 8.24 -14.14
N VAL A 94 7.48 7.04 -13.70
CA VAL A 94 7.30 5.89 -14.60
C VAL A 94 6.29 6.20 -15.70
N LYS A 95 5.14 6.83 -15.37
CA LYS A 95 4.12 7.19 -16.36
C LYS A 95 4.60 8.22 -17.39
N PHE A 96 5.54 9.10 -17.04
CA PHE A 96 6.08 10.12 -17.95
C PHE A 96 7.31 9.62 -18.74
N THR A 97 8.04 8.62 -18.23
CA THR A 97 9.23 8.07 -18.88
C THR A 97 8.98 6.79 -19.69
N ALA A 98 7.89 6.06 -19.42
CA ALA A 98 7.50 4.83 -20.11
C ALA A 98 6.29 5.06 -21.03
#